data_AF-A0A7V3RW88-F1
#
_entry.id   AF-A0A7V3RW88-F1
#
_cell.length_a   1.000
_cell.length_b   1.000
_cell.length_c   1.000
_cell.angle_alpha   90.00
_cell.angle_beta   90.00
_cell.angle_gamma   90.00
#
_symmetry.space_group_name_H-M   'P 1'
#
loop_
_entity.id
_entity.type
_entity.pdbx_description
1 polymer ?
#
loop_
_entity_poly.entity_id
_entity_poly.type
_entity_poly.pdbx_seq_one_letter_code
_entity_poly.pdbx_strand_id
1 'polypeptide(L)' 'MSLLEMRKEIEEMKGSALRLIDLARGCPSVRRNAEVILAFLRILDFLTPVTEVPDGGSSEDKDSVP' A
#
# COMPACT_ATOMS: atom_id res chain seq x y z
N MET A 1 5.90 11.86 -4.83
CA MET A 1 4.89 10.86 -4.42
C MET A 1 5.07 10.64 -2.92
N SER A 2 4.04 10.89 -2.12
CA SER A 2 4.01 10.63 -0.67
C SER A 2 3.86 9.13 -0.38
N LEU A 3 4.11 8.71 0.87
CA LEU A 3 3.87 7.32 1.30
C LEU A 3 2.41 6.90 1.16
N LEU A 4 1.48 7.83 1.39
CA LEU A 4 0.04 7.61 1.20
C LEU A 4 -0.30 7.42 -0.28
N GLU A 5 0.27 8.25 -1.16
CA GLU A 5 0.11 8.09 -2.61
C GLU A 5 0.70 6.76 -3.08
N MET A 6 1.88 6.38 -2.60
CA MET A 6 2.52 5.11 -2.94
C MET A 6 1.67 3.90 -2.53
N ARG A 7 1.06 3.92 -1.34
CA ARG A 7 0.14 2.86 -0.89
C ARG A 7 -1.10 2.78 -1.77
N LYS A 8 -1.69 3.93 -2.13
CA LYS A 8 -2.86 3.96 -3.01
C LYS A 8 -2.54 3.31 -4.35
N GLU A 9 -1.40 3.67 -4.95
CA GLU A 9 -0.92 3.07 -6.20
C GLU A 9 -0.69 1.55 -6.05
N ILE A 10 -0.09 1.11 -4.95
CA ILE A 10 0.11 -0.32 -4.67
C ILE A 10 -1.22 -1.08 -4.63
N GLU A 11 -2.24 -0.54 -3.96
CA GLU A 11 -3.57 -1.18 -3.89
C GLU A 11 -4.29 -1.20 -5.24
N GLU A 12 -4.23 -0.11 -6.01
CA GLU A 12 -4.79 -0.05 -7.36
C GLU A 12 -4.13 -1.06 -8.31
N MET A 13 -2.80 -1.20 -8.22
CA MET A 13 -2.04 -2.20 -8.96
C MET A 13 -2.39 -3.63 -8.53
N LYS A 14 -2.58 -3.89 -7.22
CA LYS A 14 -3.00 -5.22 -6.74
C LYS A 14 -4.37 -5.60 -7.32
N GLY A 15 -5.33 -4.68 -7.28
CA GLY A 15 -6.64 -4.88 -7.88
C GLY A 15 -6.55 -5.15 -9.39
N SER A 16 -5.67 -4.45 -10.10
CA SER A 16 -5.43 -4.67 -11.52
C SER A 16 -4.80 -6.03 -11.82
N ALA A 17 -3.81 -6.45 -11.02
CA ALA A 17 -3.18 -7.76 -11.16
C ALA A 17 -4.17 -8.90 -10.92
N LEU A 18 -5.05 -8.78 -9.91
CA LEU A 18 -6.11 -9.76 -9.64
C LEU A 18 -7.09 -9.86 -10.81
N ARG A 19 -7.56 -8.74 -11.35
CA ARG A 19 -8.42 -8.73 -12.55
C ARG A 19 -7.72 -9.36 -13.76
N LEU A 20 -6.42 -9.13 -13.93
CA LEU A 20 -5.66 -9.71 -15.02
C LEU A 20 -5.51 -11.23 -14.88
N ILE A 21 -5.32 -11.75 -13.66
CA ILE A 21 -5.34 -13.20 -13.37
C ILE A 21 -6.67 -13.82 -13.81
N ASP A 22 -7.78 -13.17 -13.46
CA ASP A 22 -9.13 -13.65 -13.82
C ASP A 22 -9.41 -13.60 -15.32
N LEU A 23 -8.99 -12.52 -16.01
CA LEU A 23 -9.12 -12.39 -17.45
C LEU A 23 -8.23 -13.39 -18.20
N ALA A 24 -7.06 -13.71 -17.65
CA ALA A 24 -6.05 -14.58 -18.28
C ALA A 24 -6.27 -16.09 -18.03
N ARG A 25 -7.47 -16.53 -17.61
CA ARG A 25 -7.77 -17.95 -17.36
C ARG A 25 -7.39 -18.88 -18.51
N GLY A 26 -7.54 -18.44 -19.75
CA GLY A 26 -7.18 -19.19 -20.96
C GLY A 26 -5.74 -19.01 -21.44
N CYS A 27 -4.95 -18.15 -20.79
CA CYS A 27 -3.60 -17.77 -21.20
C CYS A 27 -2.61 -17.97 -20.04
N PRO A 28 -2.06 -19.19 -19.86
CA PRO A 28 -1.25 -19.54 -18.68
C PRO A 28 -0.04 -18.63 -18.45
N SER A 29 0.61 -18.18 -19.52
CA SER A 29 1.76 -17.26 -19.44
C SER A 29 1.37 -15.88 -18.91
N VAL A 30 0.26 -15.32 -19.38
CA VAL A 30 -0.26 -14.03 -18.91
C VAL A 30 -0.71 -14.13 -17.46
N ARG A 31 -1.42 -15.22 -17.10
CA ARG A 31 -1.81 -15.48 -15.71
C ARG A 31 -0.59 -15.56 -14.80
N ARG A 32 0.44 -16.31 -15.22
CA ARG A 32 1.68 -16.45 -14.44
C ARG A 32 2.40 -15.11 -14.24
N ASN A 33 2.46 -14.28 -15.27
CA ASN A 33 3.05 -12.95 -15.15
C ASN A 33 2.26 -12.06 -14.19
N ALA A 34 0.93 -12.12 -14.23
CA ALA A 34 0.07 -11.38 -13.31
C ALA A 34 0.24 -11.84 -11.85
N GLU A 35 0.41 -13.14 -11.60
CA GLU A 35 0.75 -13.69 -10.29
C GLU A 35 2.11 -13.19 -9.78
N VAL A 36 3.11 -13.13 -10.66
CA VAL A 36 4.45 -12.61 -10.32
C VAL A 36 4.37 -11.13 -9.96
N ILE A 37 3.66 -10.32 -10.73
CA ILE A 37 3.41 -8.90 -10.42
C ILE A 37 2.73 -8.78 -9.05
N LEU A 38 1.70 -9.59 -8.79
CA LEU A 38 1.00 -9.58 -7.51
C LEU A 38 1.93 -9.93 -6.33
N ALA A 39 2.87 -10.85 -6.53
CA ALA A 39 3.88 -11.18 -5.51
C ALA A 39 4.80 -9.99 -5.22
N PHE A 40 5.28 -9.28 -6.26
CA PHE A 40 6.08 -8.07 -6.08
C PHE A 40 5.29 -6.97 -5.35
N LEU A 41 4.02 -6.76 -5.70
CA LEU A 41 3.17 -5.77 -5.03
C LEU A 41 2.95 -6.06 -3.55
N ARG A 42 2.92 -7.33 -3.14
CA ARG A 42 2.87 -7.71 -1.72
C ARG A 42 4.16 -7.38 -0.98
N ILE A 43 5.31 -7.55 -1.63
CA ILE A 43 6.61 -7.15 -1.07
C ILE A 43 6.64 -5.62 -0.91
N LEU A 44 6.18 -4.88 -1.92
CA LEU A 44 6.15 -3.41 -1.86
C LEU A 44 5.22 -2.89 -0.76
N ASP A 45 4.03 -3.47 -0.60
CA ASP A 45 3.11 -3.12 0.50
C ASP A 45 3.74 -3.40 1.86
N PHE A 46 4.45 -4.51 2.02
CA PHE A 46 5.19 -4.83 3.24
C PHE A 46 6.31 -3.81 3.53
N LEU A 47 7.06 -3.41 2.52
CA LEU A 47 8.16 -2.45 2.65
C LEU A 47 7.70 -1.00 2.85
N THR A 48 6.42 -0.71 2.66
CA THR A 48 5.86 0.65 2.71
C THR A 48 4.97 0.79 3.95
N PRO A 49 5.52 0.85 5.17
CA PRO A 49 4.73 0.89 6.40
C PRO A 49 3.83 2.13 6.43
N VAL A 50 2.62 2.00 6.99
CA VAL A 50 1.82 3.15 7.39
C VAL A 50 2.57 3.76 8.56
N THR A 51 3.26 4.88 8.34
CA THR A 51 3.64 5.73 9.45
C THR A 51 2.34 6.24 10.05
N GLU A 52 1.83 5.58 11.09
CA GLU A 52 1.02 6.26 12.08
C GLU A 52 1.90 7.41 12.55
N VAL A 53 1.60 8.63 12.09
CA VAL A 53 2.15 9.82 12.72
C VAL A 53 1.70 9.68 14.18
N PRO A 54 2.61 9.49 15.15
CA PRO A 54 2.21 9.64 16.53
C PRO A 54 1.83 11.11 16.61
N ASP A 55 0.55 11.37 16.75
CA ASP A 55 0.05 12.70 17.03
C ASP A 55 0.67 13.06 18.39
N GLY A 56 1.81 13.73 18.33
CA GLY A 56 2.54 14.22 19.48
C GLY A 56 1.69 15.31 20.07
N GLY A 57 0.70 14.90 20.86
CA GLY A 57 -0.08 15.75 21.73
C GLY A 57 0.88 16.51 22.64
N SER A 58 1.34 17.66 22.18
CA SER A 58 1.89 18.71 23.01
C SER A 58 0.67 19.41 23.59
N SER A 59 0.14 18.81 24.66
CA SER A 59 -0.68 19.53 25.62
C SER A 59 0.15 20.74 26.05
N GLU A 60 -0.23 21.94 25.61
CA GLU A 60 0.33 23.17 26.13
C GLU A 60 0.00 23.20 27.63
N ASP A 61 0.99 22.87 28.46
CA ASP A 61 1.00 23.21 29.88
C ASP A 61 0.97 24.74 29.98
N LYS A 62 -0.23 25.30 30.05
CA LYS A 62 -0.42 26.65 30.58
C LYS A 62 -0.40 26.55 32.09
N ASP A 63 0.81 26.44 32.62
CA ASP A 63 1.12 26.77 34.00
C ASP A 63 0.59 28.19 34.27
N SER A 64 -0.58 28.23 34.90
CA SER A 64 -1.10 29.43 35.53
C SER A 64 -0.35 29.60 36.84
N VAL A 65 0.73 30.40 36.76
CA VAL A 65 1.47 30.99 37.88
C VAL A 65 0.50 31.87 38.71
N PRO A 66 0.63 31.93 40.05
CA PRO A 66 -0.48 32.00 41.01
C PRO A 66 -1.24 33.33 41.10
#